data_AF-A0AB40AZC5-F1
#
_entry.id   AF-A0AB40AZC5-F1
#
_cell.length_a   1.000
_cell.length_b   1.000
_cell.length_c   1.000
_cell.angle_alpha   90.00
_cell.angle_beta   90.00
_cell.angle_gamma   90.00
#
_symmetry.space_group_name_H-M   'P 1'
#
loop_
_entity.id
_entity.type
_entity.pdbx_description
1 polymer ?
#
loop_
_entity_poly.entity_id
_entity_poly.type
_entity_poly.pdbx_seq_one_letter_code
_entity_poly.pdbx_strand_id
1 'polypeptide(L)'
;MYQRRTRGLIDPTFIVGVNSFVEFAKAHPNCLDGHLMRCPCNHKKCQNRNFLDEDTIKAHIAKYGFVENYETWIHHGESDDGDIFREHVVGEVFEQYVGDENISAFETMIHDAAGPSFQPHDIQDNPTPAVQHIYDMLRAEQQELWPNNPNRISKLSVVARLMNLKAEHHFSERLYDDFCELMKECLPSNNVIVDGFYETKQLVRGLGLPVEQIDCCKRSCMLYWGEDSELISCKLCGHDRYKRGRTDSGSRKTMVPHKKMFYFPLTPRLQRLYGSNATAKHMRWHFEHEMEKDGVMRHCSDSPAWKHFNNMYPSFASECRNARLGLCTDGFQPFGQSGQQYSSWPVIVTPYNLPPWMCMKDEYMFLSIIVPGPSNPKDRLDVFLQPLIAELKDLWEIGVETYDVTSKQNFRMRAALMWIISDFPAYSMLSGWSIAGKLACPYCMDDSDG
;
A
#
# COMPACT_ATOMS: atom_id res chain seq x y z
N MET A 1 -2.11 -37.04 12.70
CA MET A 1 -0.85 -36.41 13.12
C MET A 1 -1.03 -35.28 14.14
N TYR A 2 -1.92 -34.31 13.91
CA TYR A 2 -1.98 -33.08 14.72
C TYR A 2 -2.83 -33.16 16.00
N GLN A 3 -3.65 -34.19 16.16
CA GLN A 3 -4.45 -34.42 17.37
C GLN A 3 -3.58 -34.94 18.52
N ARG A 4 -3.17 -34.05 19.43
CA ARG A 4 -2.21 -34.34 20.52
C ARG A 4 -2.74 -35.27 21.61
N ARG A 5 -4.02 -35.15 21.98
CA ARG A 5 -4.60 -35.92 23.09
C ARG A 5 -5.91 -36.59 22.68
N THR A 6 -6.06 -37.83 23.09
CA THR A 6 -7.30 -38.60 22.98
C THR A 6 -7.66 -39.13 24.36
N ARG A 7 -8.85 -38.76 24.86
CA ARG A 7 -9.33 -39.12 26.21
C ARG A 7 -8.35 -38.73 27.34
N GLY A 8 -7.66 -37.60 27.19
CA GLY A 8 -6.76 -37.04 28.22
C GLY A 8 -5.33 -37.59 28.22
N LEU A 9 -5.04 -38.64 27.47
CA LEU A 9 -3.70 -39.21 27.28
C LEU A 9 -3.10 -38.73 25.94
N ILE A 10 -1.77 -38.76 25.83
CA ILE A 10 -1.08 -38.47 24.56
C ILE A 10 -1.45 -39.57 23.57
N ASP A 11 -1.89 -39.18 22.39
CA ASP A 11 -2.30 -40.13 21.36
C ASP A 11 -1.06 -40.84 20.76
N PRO A 12 -1.02 -42.19 20.70
CA PRO A 12 0.10 -42.90 20.08
C PRO A 12 0.34 -42.53 18.61
N THR A 13 -0.72 -42.23 17.86
CA THR A 13 -0.63 -41.79 16.45
C THR A 13 -0.03 -40.39 16.32
N PHE A 14 -0.17 -39.56 17.36
CA PHE A 14 0.51 -38.26 17.45
C PHE A 14 2.02 -38.46 17.55
N ILE A 15 2.48 -39.38 18.41
CA ILE A 15 3.93 -39.66 18.57
C ILE A 15 4.53 -40.22 17.28
N VAL A 16 3.82 -41.09 16.57
CA VAL A 16 4.25 -41.56 15.24
C VAL A 16 4.39 -40.39 14.27
N GLY A 17 3.41 -39.49 14.22
CA GLY A 17 3.48 -38.28 13.39
C GLY A 17 4.65 -37.36 13.75
N VAL A 18 4.94 -37.15 15.04
CA VAL A 18 6.10 -36.36 15.48
C VAL A 18 7.41 -36.96 14.97
N ASN A 19 7.55 -38.29 14.98
CA ASN A 19 8.73 -38.94 14.43
C ASN A 19 8.80 -38.79 12.90
N SER A 20 7.67 -38.92 12.19
CA SER A 20 7.61 -38.70 10.74
C SER A 20 8.03 -37.27 10.36
N PHE A 21 7.61 -36.26 11.11
CA PHE A 21 8.05 -34.87 10.91
C PHE A 21 9.57 -34.71 11.11
N VAL A 22 10.13 -35.30 12.17
CA VAL A 22 11.57 -35.21 12.43
C VAL A 22 12.40 -35.84 11.31
N GLU A 23 11.99 -37.01 10.83
CA GLU A 23 12.68 -37.66 9.70
C GLU A 23 12.58 -36.84 8.42
N PHE A 24 11.40 -36.27 8.13
CA PHE A 24 11.23 -35.37 7.00
C PHE A 24 12.11 -34.12 7.10
N ALA A 25 12.12 -33.46 8.25
CA ALA A 25 12.92 -32.26 8.46
C ALA A 25 14.43 -32.53 8.28
N LYS A 26 14.93 -33.69 8.74
CA LYS A 26 16.32 -34.12 8.50
C LYS A 26 16.62 -34.42 7.04
N ALA A 27 15.63 -34.89 6.29
CA ALA A 27 15.78 -35.18 4.86
C ALA A 27 15.88 -33.92 3.99
N HIS A 28 15.73 -32.72 4.56
CA HIS A 28 15.83 -31.43 3.86
C HIS A 28 16.99 -30.57 4.43
N PRO A 29 18.26 -30.83 4.04
CA PRO A 29 19.43 -30.16 4.60
C PRO A 29 19.42 -28.63 4.47
N ASN A 30 18.77 -28.10 3.42
CA ASN A 30 18.65 -26.66 3.18
C ASN A 30 17.80 -25.93 4.25
N CYS A 31 17.06 -26.67 5.07
CA CYS A 31 16.22 -26.13 6.14
C CYS A 31 16.84 -26.25 7.55
N LEU A 32 18.07 -26.77 7.64
CA LEU A 32 18.79 -27.02 8.90
C LEU A 32 19.81 -25.92 9.22
N ASP A 33 20.07 -25.69 10.51
CA ASP A 33 21.22 -24.91 11.00
C ASP A 33 22.21 -25.88 11.65
N GLY A 34 23.16 -26.38 10.85
CA GLY A 34 24.03 -27.47 11.24
C GLY A 34 23.26 -28.77 11.47
N HIS A 35 23.12 -29.18 12.74
CA HIS A 35 22.35 -30.37 13.16
C HIS A 35 21.02 -30.00 13.85
N LEU A 36 20.68 -28.71 13.87
CA LEU A 36 19.50 -28.18 14.55
C LEU A 36 18.36 -27.94 13.54
N MET A 37 17.13 -28.19 13.97
CA MET A 37 15.91 -28.02 13.18
C MET A 37 15.05 -26.91 13.77
N ARG A 38 14.25 -26.22 12.95
CA ARG A 38 13.24 -25.29 13.47
C ARG A 38 12.24 -26.06 14.33
N CYS A 39 11.86 -25.49 15.49
CA CYS A 39 10.92 -26.13 16.40
C CYS A 39 9.47 -25.67 16.12
N PRO A 40 8.58 -26.53 15.58
CA PRO A 40 7.21 -26.18 15.23
C PRO A 40 6.24 -26.27 16.42
N CYS A 41 6.73 -26.23 17.66
CA CYS A 41 5.86 -26.35 18.82
C CYS A 41 5.10 -25.05 19.09
N ASN A 42 3.90 -25.16 19.67
CA ASN A 42 3.06 -24.00 20.01
C ASN A 42 3.53 -23.23 21.26
N HIS A 43 4.78 -23.43 21.70
CA HIS A 43 5.36 -22.62 22.77
C HIS A 43 5.72 -21.23 22.23
N LYS A 44 5.30 -20.16 22.92
CA LYS A 44 5.46 -18.75 22.47
C LYS A 44 6.89 -18.34 22.06
N LYS A 45 7.91 -19.03 22.56
CA LYS A 45 9.32 -18.76 22.21
C LYS A 45 9.80 -19.53 20.98
N CYS A 46 9.07 -20.54 20.50
CA CYS A 46 9.48 -21.44 19.42
C CYS A 46 8.74 -21.13 18.11
N GLN A 47 7.54 -21.67 17.88
CA GLN A 47 6.70 -21.40 16.70
C GLN A 47 7.46 -21.26 15.36
N ASN A 48 8.29 -22.25 15.00
CA ASN A 48 9.18 -22.29 13.82
C ASN A 48 10.35 -21.28 13.80
N ARG A 49 10.57 -20.51 14.87
CA ARG A 49 11.62 -19.47 14.93
C ARG A 49 12.96 -19.97 15.45
N ASN A 50 12.95 -20.85 16.45
CA ASN A 50 14.18 -21.34 17.09
C ASN A 50 14.66 -22.66 16.51
N PHE A 51 15.97 -22.76 16.30
CA PHE A 51 16.66 -23.99 15.97
C PHE A 51 17.02 -24.76 17.24
N LEU A 52 16.56 -26.00 17.35
CA LEU A 52 16.75 -26.88 18.50
C LEU A 52 17.13 -28.29 18.04
N ASP A 53 17.70 -29.08 18.94
CA ASP A 53 18.01 -30.48 18.68
C ASP A 53 16.72 -31.34 18.66
N GLU A 54 16.84 -32.53 18.08
CA GLU A 54 15.74 -33.48 17.91
C GLU A 54 15.01 -33.82 19.22
N ASP A 55 15.74 -34.13 20.29
CA ASP A 55 15.16 -34.58 21.55
C ASP A 55 14.37 -33.45 22.20
N THR A 56 14.92 -32.23 22.17
CA THR A 56 14.24 -31.02 22.63
C THR A 56 12.98 -30.74 21.82
N ILE A 57 13.02 -30.90 20.49
CA ILE A 57 11.84 -30.70 19.62
C ILE A 57 10.75 -31.72 19.92
N LYS A 58 11.10 -33.01 20.04
CA LYS A 58 10.15 -34.07 20.40
C LYS A 58 9.47 -33.78 21.75
N ALA A 59 10.25 -33.37 22.76
CA ALA A 59 9.72 -33.00 24.08
C ALA A 59 8.80 -31.77 24.01
N HIS A 60 9.19 -30.75 23.24
CA HIS A 60 8.41 -29.53 23.04
C HIS A 60 7.08 -29.81 22.33
N ILE A 61 7.08 -30.59 21.25
CA ILE A 61 5.85 -30.92 20.52
C ILE A 61 4.95 -31.83 21.37
N ALA A 62 5.51 -32.79 22.12
CA ALA A 62 4.74 -33.60 23.07
C ALA A 62 4.09 -32.76 24.18
N LYS A 63 4.74 -31.67 24.62
CA LYS A 63 4.27 -30.80 25.70
C LYS A 63 3.34 -29.67 25.25
N TYR A 64 3.52 -29.13 24.04
CA TYR A 64 2.81 -27.93 23.57
C TYR A 64 1.97 -28.16 22.31
N GLY A 65 2.14 -29.29 21.61
CA GLY A 65 1.53 -29.53 20.30
C GLY A 65 2.23 -28.75 19.19
N PHE A 66 1.84 -29.01 17.95
CA PHE A 66 2.25 -28.21 16.80
C PHE A 66 1.59 -26.82 16.83
N VAL A 67 2.19 -25.85 16.15
CA VAL A 67 1.55 -24.56 15.84
C VAL A 67 0.22 -24.81 15.12
N GLU A 68 -0.80 -24.03 15.45
CA GLU A 68 -2.13 -24.13 14.82
C GLU A 68 -2.04 -23.87 13.30
N ASN A 69 -2.79 -24.65 12.51
CA ASN A 69 -2.84 -24.58 11.05
C ASN A 69 -1.51 -24.84 10.32
N TYR A 70 -0.52 -25.45 10.99
CA TYR A 70 0.74 -25.84 10.38
C TYR A 70 0.68 -27.29 9.88
N GLU A 71 -0.13 -27.53 8.85
CA GLU A 71 -0.38 -28.87 8.30
C GLU A 71 0.58 -29.26 7.17
N THR A 72 1.08 -28.28 6.42
CA THR A 72 2.14 -28.41 5.40
C THR A 72 3.45 -27.89 5.97
N TRP A 73 4.51 -28.69 5.95
CA TRP A 73 5.81 -28.37 6.55
C TRP A 73 6.66 -27.45 5.68
N ILE A 74 6.10 -26.31 5.25
CA ILE A 74 6.75 -25.33 4.38
C ILE A 74 8.10 -24.83 4.93
N HIS A 75 8.26 -24.71 6.25
CA HIS A 75 9.54 -24.30 6.86
C HIS A 75 10.57 -25.43 6.95
N HIS A 76 10.21 -26.64 6.51
CA HIS A 76 11.04 -27.84 6.56
C HIS A 76 11.09 -28.56 5.20
N GLY A 77 10.64 -27.91 4.12
CA GLY A 77 10.84 -28.37 2.74
C GLY A 77 9.63 -28.98 2.03
N GLU A 78 8.45 -29.04 2.66
CA GLU A 78 7.24 -29.57 2.02
C GLU A 78 6.63 -28.53 1.07
N SER A 79 6.48 -28.91 -0.21
CA SER A 79 5.89 -28.09 -1.27
C SER A 79 4.43 -28.50 -1.50
N ASP A 80 3.54 -27.55 -1.74
CA ASP A 80 2.11 -27.81 -1.94
C ASP A 80 1.85 -28.34 -3.36
N ASP A 81 1.23 -29.51 -3.48
CA ASP A 81 1.12 -30.32 -4.71
C ASP A 81 0.01 -29.81 -5.66
N GLY A 82 -0.06 -28.49 -5.86
CA GLY A 82 -0.98 -27.79 -6.74
C GLY A 82 -0.38 -27.28 -8.05
N ASP A 83 0.94 -27.47 -8.27
CA ASP A 83 1.69 -26.79 -9.34
C ASP A 83 1.77 -27.57 -10.68
N ILE A 84 1.15 -28.75 -10.81
CA ILE A 84 1.31 -29.63 -11.99
C ILE A 84 0.55 -29.14 -13.24
N PHE A 85 -0.36 -28.16 -13.13
CA PHE A 85 -1.05 -27.57 -14.30
C PHE A 85 -0.36 -26.34 -14.90
N ARG A 86 0.77 -25.87 -14.35
CA ARG A 86 1.50 -24.70 -14.88
C ARG A 86 2.50 -25.02 -15.99
N GLU A 87 2.85 -26.29 -16.19
CA GLU A 87 4.06 -26.62 -16.94
C GLU A 87 3.95 -26.62 -18.47
N HIS A 88 2.76 -26.39 -19.06
CA HIS A 88 2.59 -26.52 -20.52
C HIS A 88 2.13 -25.28 -21.29
N VAL A 89 2.06 -24.09 -20.66
CA VAL A 89 1.81 -22.81 -21.39
C VAL A 89 2.86 -21.72 -21.08
N VAL A 90 3.84 -22.01 -20.22
CA VAL A 90 4.81 -21.02 -19.69
C VAL A 90 6.16 -21.06 -20.45
N GLY A 91 6.17 -21.61 -21.67
CA GLY A 91 7.40 -21.91 -22.40
C GLY A 91 8.16 -20.74 -23.04
N GLU A 92 7.63 -19.52 -23.09
CA GLU A 92 8.31 -18.42 -23.82
C GLU A 92 8.33 -17.04 -23.11
N VAL A 93 8.05 -16.95 -21.81
CA VAL A 93 8.11 -15.65 -21.08
C VAL A 93 8.93 -15.70 -19.79
N PHE A 94 9.50 -16.86 -19.44
CA PHE A 94 10.03 -17.13 -18.09
C PHE A 94 11.57 -17.10 -17.95
N GLU A 95 12.27 -16.31 -18.76
CA GLU A 95 13.73 -16.13 -18.60
C GLU A 95 14.17 -14.77 -18.03
N GLN A 96 13.26 -13.91 -17.55
CA GLN A 96 13.63 -12.62 -16.94
C GLN A 96 13.08 -12.32 -15.54
N TYR A 97 12.38 -13.25 -14.89
CA TYR A 97 11.83 -13.03 -13.54
C TYR A 97 12.10 -14.20 -12.60
N VAL A 98 13.37 -14.54 -12.42
CA VAL A 98 13.79 -15.32 -11.24
C VAL A 98 14.63 -14.39 -10.36
N GLY A 99 14.02 -13.92 -9.27
CA GLY A 99 14.70 -13.20 -8.20
C GLY A 99 13.81 -12.14 -7.55
N ASP A 100 13.06 -12.53 -6.54
CA ASP A 100 13.09 -11.97 -5.18
C ASP A 100 11.68 -11.84 -4.56
N GLU A 101 11.35 -12.70 -3.60
CA GLU A 101 10.17 -12.56 -2.72
C GLU A 101 10.39 -11.47 -1.63
N ASN A 102 11.46 -10.68 -1.72
CA ASN A 102 11.77 -9.54 -0.84
C ASN A 102 11.93 -8.21 -1.58
N ILE A 103 11.04 -7.87 -2.52
CA ILE A 103 10.97 -6.48 -3.02
C ILE A 103 10.36 -5.61 -1.91
N SER A 104 11.19 -4.74 -1.31
CA SER A 104 10.80 -3.91 -0.18
C SER A 104 9.88 -2.74 -0.59
N ALA A 105 9.06 -2.18 0.31
CA ALA A 105 8.07 -1.15 -0.04
C ALA A 105 8.66 0.11 -0.72
N PHE A 106 9.87 0.55 -0.33
CA PHE A 106 10.60 1.60 -1.08
C PHE A 106 11.19 1.12 -2.41
N GLU A 107 11.57 -0.16 -2.58
CA GLU A 107 11.93 -0.70 -3.89
C GLU A 107 10.69 -0.79 -4.79
N THR A 108 9.51 -1.13 -4.25
CA THR A 108 8.22 -1.00 -4.95
C THR A 108 7.96 0.45 -5.34
N MET A 109 8.19 1.43 -4.44
CA MET A 109 8.09 2.86 -4.78
C MET A 109 9.04 3.27 -5.93
N ILE A 110 10.25 2.70 -5.99
CA ILE A 110 11.21 2.91 -7.08
C ILE A 110 10.78 2.18 -8.36
N HIS A 111 10.26 0.95 -8.26
CA HIS A 111 9.70 0.20 -9.39
C HIS A 111 8.43 0.86 -9.96
N ASP A 112 7.61 1.47 -9.11
CA ASP A 112 6.48 2.34 -9.48
C ASP A 112 6.97 3.62 -10.16
N ALA A 113 8.15 4.13 -9.77
CA ALA A 113 8.75 5.31 -10.38
C ALA A 113 9.37 5.00 -11.76
N ALA A 114 10.05 3.86 -11.87
CA ALA A 114 11.05 3.61 -12.90
C ALA A 114 10.68 2.55 -13.92
N GLY A 115 9.89 1.53 -13.52
CA GLY A 115 9.81 0.27 -14.25
C GLY A 115 11.19 -0.42 -14.40
N PRO A 116 11.23 -1.73 -14.66
CA PRO A 116 12.45 -2.35 -15.16
C PRO A 116 12.66 -1.88 -16.62
N SER A 117 13.81 -1.27 -16.90
CA SER A 117 14.35 -1.04 -18.25
C SER A 117 13.52 -0.13 -19.18
N PHE A 118 13.62 1.19 -19.03
CA PHE A 118 13.29 2.13 -20.11
C PHE A 118 14.52 2.29 -21.03
N GLN A 119 14.42 1.82 -22.28
CA GLN A 119 15.38 2.15 -23.34
C GLN A 119 14.74 3.13 -24.35
N PRO A 120 15.25 4.37 -24.48
CA PRO A 120 14.62 5.46 -25.22
C PRO A 120 14.85 5.40 -26.74
N HIS A 121 15.04 4.21 -27.33
CA HIS A 121 15.42 4.14 -28.74
C HIS A 121 14.26 4.03 -29.73
N ASP A 122 13.01 3.89 -29.28
CA ASP A 122 11.83 3.94 -30.16
C ASP A 122 10.67 4.66 -29.46
N ILE A 123 10.60 5.98 -29.59
CA ILE A 123 9.57 6.85 -28.99
C ILE A 123 8.73 7.46 -30.14
N GLN A 124 7.39 7.35 -30.08
CA GLN A 124 6.49 8.09 -30.99
C GLN A 124 6.15 9.49 -30.46
N ASP A 125 5.90 9.62 -29.15
CA ASP A 125 5.66 10.90 -28.45
C ASP A 125 6.60 11.10 -27.27
N ASN A 126 7.13 12.32 -27.08
CA ASN A 126 7.94 12.65 -25.92
C ASN A 126 7.13 12.47 -24.61
N PRO A 127 7.70 11.89 -23.54
CA PRO A 127 7.05 11.82 -22.24
C PRO A 127 6.66 13.22 -21.74
N THR A 128 5.57 13.31 -20.96
CA THR A 128 5.17 14.58 -20.33
C THR A 128 6.31 15.12 -19.44
N PRO A 129 6.45 16.45 -19.27
CA PRO A 129 7.54 17.03 -18.47
C PRO A 129 7.63 16.47 -17.04
N ALA A 130 6.49 16.15 -16.43
CA ALA A 130 6.43 15.57 -15.09
C ALA A 130 6.99 14.13 -15.06
N VAL A 131 6.63 13.30 -16.04
CA VAL A 131 7.12 11.93 -16.18
C VAL A 131 8.60 11.92 -16.56
N GLN A 132 8.99 12.81 -17.49
CA GLN A 132 10.39 12.97 -17.90
C GLN A 132 11.28 13.36 -16.73
N HIS A 133 10.84 14.32 -15.90
CA HIS A 133 11.56 14.72 -14.69
C HIS A 133 11.75 13.56 -13.70
N ILE A 134 10.73 12.72 -13.50
CA ILE A 134 10.84 11.51 -12.66
C ILE A 134 11.88 10.55 -13.25
N TYR A 135 11.83 10.27 -14.55
CA TYR A 135 12.82 9.42 -15.21
C TYR A 135 14.24 10.00 -15.18
N ASP A 136 14.38 11.31 -15.29
CA ASP A 136 15.68 11.99 -15.21
C ASP A 136 16.28 11.86 -13.82
N MET A 137 15.47 12.06 -12.76
CA MET A 137 15.89 11.83 -11.39
C MET A 137 16.28 10.37 -11.14
N LEU A 138 15.49 9.42 -11.64
CA LEU A 138 15.79 8.00 -11.49
C LEU A 138 17.08 7.61 -12.21
N ARG A 139 17.31 8.14 -13.41
CA ARG A 139 18.56 7.91 -14.15
C ARG A 139 19.76 8.56 -13.47
N ALA A 140 19.60 9.77 -12.95
CA ALA A 140 20.64 10.46 -12.19
C ALA A 140 21.01 9.70 -10.89
N GLU A 141 20.03 9.08 -10.24
CA GLU A 141 20.19 8.39 -8.95
C GLU A 141 20.44 6.86 -9.08
N GLN A 142 20.39 6.31 -10.29
CA GLN A 142 20.82 4.94 -10.62
C GLN A 142 22.35 4.79 -10.69
N GLN A 143 23.11 5.83 -10.32
CA GLN A 143 24.55 5.75 -10.13
C GLN A 143 24.91 4.59 -9.19
N GLU A 144 25.91 3.79 -9.57
CA GLU A 144 26.47 2.77 -8.69
C GLU A 144 26.96 3.41 -7.38
N LEU A 145 26.72 2.74 -6.25
CA LEU A 145 27.09 3.24 -4.93
C LEU A 145 28.60 3.55 -4.84
N TRP A 146 29.42 2.83 -5.59
CA TRP A 146 30.81 3.16 -5.89
C TRP A 146 31.19 2.51 -7.24
N PRO A 147 32.21 3.04 -7.95
CA PRO A 147 32.61 2.52 -9.26
C PRO A 147 33.01 1.05 -9.26
N ASN A 148 32.52 0.28 -10.23
CA ASN A 148 32.80 -1.15 -10.43
C ASN A 148 32.39 -2.01 -9.22
N ASN A 149 31.30 -1.63 -8.56
CA ASN A 149 30.74 -2.45 -7.50
C ASN A 149 30.36 -3.84 -8.07
N PRO A 150 30.91 -4.96 -7.53
CA PRO A 150 30.64 -6.30 -8.06
C PRO A 150 29.16 -6.68 -8.04
N ASN A 151 28.38 -6.10 -7.12
CA ASN A 151 26.95 -6.35 -6.98
C ASN A 151 26.08 -5.33 -7.72
N ARG A 152 26.67 -4.33 -8.41
CA ARG A 152 25.97 -3.25 -9.13
C ARG A 152 24.88 -2.54 -8.29
N ILE A 153 25.11 -2.43 -6.98
CA ILE A 153 24.15 -1.79 -6.07
C ILE A 153 24.16 -0.28 -6.37
N SER A 154 22.99 0.29 -6.64
CA SER A 154 22.82 1.73 -6.87
C SER A 154 22.63 2.51 -5.56
N LYS A 155 22.95 3.81 -5.59
CA LYS A 155 22.69 4.73 -4.48
C LYS A 155 21.23 4.70 -4.05
N LEU A 156 20.32 4.74 -5.03
CA LEU A 156 18.88 4.73 -4.79
C LEU A 156 18.38 3.44 -4.11
N SER A 157 18.90 2.27 -4.47
CA SER A 157 18.56 0.99 -3.82
C SER A 157 18.94 1.00 -2.34
N VAL A 158 20.14 1.49 -1.99
CA VAL A 158 20.58 1.62 -0.59
C VAL A 158 19.69 2.60 0.18
N VAL A 159 19.41 3.77 -0.41
CA VAL A 159 18.52 4.78 0.20
C VAL A 159 17.14 4.21 0.51
N ALA A 160 16.53 3.49 -0.44
CA ALA A 160 15.24 2.83 -0.23
C ALA A 160 15.29 1.81 0.91
N ARG A 161 16.28 0.93 0.93
CA ARG A 161 16.45 -0.09 1.97
C ARG A 161 16.65 0.55 3.35
N LEU A 162 17.47 1.59 3.45
CA LEU A 162 17.68 2.32 4.70
C LEU A 162 16.38 2.99 5.19
N MET A 163 15.59 3.58 4.29
CA MET A 163 14.30 4.17 4.63
C MET A 163 13.29 3.13 5.11
N ASN A 164 13.25 1.93 4.49
CA ASN A 164 12.41 0.81 4.95
C ASN A 164 12.83 0.40 6.37
N LEU A 165 14.12 0.15 6.60
CA LEU A 165 14.62 -0.24 7.91
C LEU A 165 14.28 0.79 8.99
N LYS A 166 14.41 2.08 8.67
CA LYS A 166 14.00 3.16 9.59
C LYS A 166 12.50 3.10 9.90
N ALA A 167 11.67 2.89 8.89
CA ALA A 167 10.21 2.87 9.04
C ALA A 167 9.75 1.64 9.85
N GLU A 168 10.24 0.45 9.49
CA GLU A 168 9.88 -0.83 10.09
C GLU A 168 10.40 -1.00 11.52
N HIS A 169 11.62 -0.54 11.78
CA HIS A 169 12.28 -0.71 13.08
C HIS A 169 12.32 0.57 13.92
N HIS A 170 11.68 1.64 13.43
CA HIS A 170 11.54 2.91 14.14
C HIS A 170 12.88 3.51 14.61
N PHE A 171 13.92 3.47 13.76
CA PHE A 171 15.22 4.06 14.10
C PHE A 171 15.07 5.55 14.41
N SER A 172 15.77 6.01 15.45
CA SER A 172 15.92 7.45 15.67
C SER A 172 16.68 8.07 14.48
N GLU A 173 16.48 9.38 14.24
CA GLU A 173 17.25 10.09 13.21
C GLU A 173 18.76 10.00 13.51
N ARG A 174 19.13 10.14 14.79
CA ARG A 174 20.52 9.98 15.23
C ARG A 174 21.11 8.61 14.90
N LEU A 175 20.40 7.51 15.19
CA LEU A 175 20.89 6.17 14.87
C LEU A 175 21.05 5.97 13.35
N TYR A 176 20.16 6.58 12.57
CA TYR A 176 20.25 6.54 11.11
C TYR A 176 21.53 7.24 10.62
N ASP A 177 21.82 8.42 11.17
CA ASP A 177 23.02 9.20 10.83
C ASP A 177 24.29 8.44 11.26
N ASP A 178 24.33 7.94 12.49
CA ASP A 178 25.43 7.12 13.02
C ASP A 178 25.67 5.87 12.13
N PHE A 179 24.59 5.25 11.61
CA PHE A 179 24.69 4.12 10.69
C PHE A 179 25.25 4.51 9.32
N CYS A 180 24.87 5.68 8.79
CA CYS A 180 25.43 6.20 7.53
C CYS A 180 26.93 6.48 7.67
N GLU A 181 27.36 7.04 8.80
CA GLU A 181 28.78 7.26 9.11
C GLU A 181 29.55 5.94 9.15
N LEU A 182 29.04 4.93 9.87
CA LEU A 182 29.67 3.61 9.92
C LEU A 182 29.79 2.95 8.54
N MET A 183 28.74 3.04 7.71
CA MET A 183 28.77 2.51 6.35
C MET A 183 29.84 3.19 5.50
N LYS A 184 30.03 4.51 5.62
CA LYS A 184 31.09 5.22 4.89
C LYS A 184 32.49 4.77 5.29
N GLU A 185 32.71 4.47 6.56
CA GLU A 185 34.00 3.96 7.05
C GLU A 185 34.31 2.55 6.51
N CYS A 186 33.26 1.75 6.32
CA CYS A 186 33.36 0.38 5.82
C CYS A 186 33.45 0.28 4.28
N LEU A 187 32.98 1.30 3.57
CA LEU A 187 32.94 1.35 2.11
C LEU A 187 34.21 1.99 1.50
N PRO A 188 34.52 1.73 0.20
CA PRO A 188 35.62 2.39 -0.49
C PRO A 188 35.52 3.92 -0.44
N SER A 189 36.65 4.63 -0.42
CA SER A 189 36.69 6.09 -0.26
C SER A 189 36.00 6.90 -1.37
N ASN A 190 35.71 6.28 -2.52
CA ASN A 190 35.03 6.88 -3.66
C ASN A 190 33.52 6.51 -3.72
N ASN A 191 32.94 6.06 -2.60
CA ASN A 191 31.51 5.79 -2.52
C ASN A 191 30.67 7.08 -2.48
N VAL A 192 29.40 6.96 -2.88
CA VAL A 192 28.42 8.05 -2.92
C VAL A 192 27.23 7.79 -2.00
N ILE A 193 27.42 7.07 -0.89
CA ILE A 193 26.36 6.87 0.10
C ILE A 193 25.98 8.21 0.74
N VAL A 194 24.71 8.35 1.10
CA VAL A 194 24.16 9.53 1.78
C VAL A 194 24.81 9.79 3.14
N ASP A 195 24.83 11.06 3.53
CA ASP A 195 25.44 11.55 4.77
C ASP A 195 24.59 11.30 6.00
N GLY A 196 23.28 11.12 5.84
CA GLY A 196 22.34 10.91 6.92
C GLY A 196 20.90 11.08 6.48
N PHE A 197 19.98 11.02 7.45
CA PHE A 197 18.53 10.96 7.20
C PHE A 197 18.01 12.19 6.45
N TYR A 198 18.55 13.37 6.72
CA TYR A 198 18.13 14.59 6.05
C TYR A 198 18.41 14.54 4.54
N GLU A 199 19.62 14.13 4.14
CA GLU A 199 20.00 14.02 2.74
C GLU A 199 19.19 12.92 2.04
N THR A 200 19.07 11.75 2.67
CA THR A 200 18.18 10.67 2.20
C THR A 200 16.78 11.20 1.93
N LYS A 201 16.22 11.97 2.88
CA LYS A 201 14.88 12.54 2.76
C LYS A 201 14.78 13.53 1.60
N GLN A 202 15.80 14.35 1.34
CA GLN A 202 15.81 15.25 0.19
C GLN A 202 15.89 14.48 -1.13
N LEU A 203 16.69 13.42 -1.20
CA LEU A 203 16.83 12.57 -2.38
C LEU A 203 15.50 11.91 -2.74
N VAL A 204 14.84 11.27 -1.78
CA VAL A 204 13.53 10.64 -2.03
C VAL A 204 12.39 11.65 -2.21
N ARG A 205 12.56 12.90 -1.77
CA ARG A 205 11.52 13.94 -1.91
C ARG A 205 11.20 14.22 -3.38
N GLY A 206 12.18 14.16 -4.27
CA GLY A 206 11.96 14.30 -5.71
C GLY A 206 11.16 13.13 -6.30
N LEU A 207 11.37 11.92 -5.78
CA LEU A 207 10.67 10.71 -6.21
C LEU A 207 9.30 10.53 -5.54
N GLY A 208 9.10 11.20 -4.41
CA GLY A 208 7.89 11.11 -3.60
C GLY A 208 6.69 11.77 -4.27
N LEU A 209 5.53 11.18 -4.04
CA LEU A 209 4.26 11.77 -4.44
C LEU A 209 3.90 12.94 -3.51
N PRO A 210 3.22 13.98 -4.02
CA PRO A 210 2.85 15.13 -3.21
C PRO A 210 1.94 14.72 -2.05
N VAL A 211 2.12 15.44 -0.93
CA VAL A 211 1.26 15.41 0.25
C VAL A 211 0.99 16.85 0.66
N GLU A 212 -0.27 17.22 0.68
CA GLU A 212 -0.74 18.54 1.07
C GLU A 212 -1.20 18.51 2.52
N GLN A 213 -0.63 19.39 3.35
CA GLN A 213 -1.12 19.63 4.70
C GLN A 213 -2.10 20.78 4.67
N ILE A 214 -3.38 20.47 4.87
CA ILE A 214 -4.45 21.46 4.82
C ILE A 214 -4.91 21.77 6.24
N ASP A 215 -4.86 23.05 6.61
CA ASP A 215 -5.32 23.49 7.91
C ASP A 215 -6.85 23.34 8.00
N CYS A 216 -7.32 22.91 9.16
CA CYS A 216 -8.74 22.73 9.43
C CYS A 216 -9.17 23.64 10.59
N CYS A 217 -10.42 24.08 10.56
CA CYS A 217 -11.03 24.68 11.74
C CYS A 217 -10.92 23.71 12.93
N LYS A 218 -10.68 24.22 14.15
CA LYS A 218 -10.60 23.40 15.37
C LYS A 218 -11.83 22.51 15.57
N ARG A 219 -13.00 23.00 15.17
CA ARG A 219 -14.27 22.26 15.23
C ARG A 219 -14.53 21.43 13.97
N SER A 220 -13.62 21.36 12.99
CA SER A 220 -13.82 20.69 11.70
C SER A 220 -14.95 21.30 10.84
N CYS A 221 -15.34 22.57 11.05
CA CYS A 221 -16.43 23.17 10.27
C CYS A 221 -16.06 23.45 8.80
N MET A 222 -14.78 23.70 8.54
CA MET A 222 -14.27 24.05 7.21
C MET A 222 -12.78 23.73 7.12
N LEU A 223 -12.30 23.62 5.88
CA LEU A 223 -10.88 23.65 5.53
C LEU A 223 -10.46 25.09 5.22
N TYR A 224 -9.21 25.42 5.50
CA TYR A 224 -8.56 26.63 4.98
C TYR A 224 -7.90 26.27 3.65
N TRP A 225 -8.73 26.09 2.61
CA TRP A 225 -8.36 25.56 1.29
C TRP A 225 -9.15 26.27 0.19
N GLY A 226 -8.61 26.28 -1.04
CA GLY A 226 -9.21 27.00 -2.16
C GLY A 226 -9.34 28.50 -1.86
N GLU A 227 -10.53 29.05 -2.04
CA GLU A 227 -10.83 30.47 -1.79
C GLU A 227 -10.69 30.87 -0.29
N ASP A 228 -10.75 29.90 0.62
CA ASP A 228 -10.65 30.13 2.06
C ASP A 228 -9.20 30.00 2.60
N SER A 229 -8.19 29.81 1.73
CA SER A 229 -6.81 29.50 2.13
C SER A 229 -6.15 30.58 3.00
N GLU A 230 -6.53 31.85 2.79
CA GLU A 230 -5.94 33.00 3.48
C GLU A 230 -6.69 33.40 4.76
N LEU A 231 -7.80 32.73 5.08
CA LEU A 231 -8.56 33.05 6.28
C LEU A 231 -7.77 32.69 7.54
N ILE A 232 -7.82 33.59 8.52
CA ILE A 232 -7.20 33.43 9.85
C ILE A 232 -8.20 32.97 10.92
N SER A 233 -9.49 32.94 10.58
CA SER A 233 -10.59 32.51 11.44
C SER A 233 -11.67 31.81 10.64
N CYS A 234 -12.34 30.84 11.25
CA CYS A 234 -13.39 30.06 10.60
C CYS A 234 -14.63 30.92 10.31
N LYS A 235 -15.08 30.96 9.05
CA LYS A 235 -16.28 31.72 8.63
C LYS A 235 -17.59 31.21 9.23
N LEU A 236 -17.63 29.95 9.68
CA LEU A 236 -18.85 29.32 10.21
C LEU A 236 -18.99 29.42 11.73
N CYS A 237 -17.88 29.34 12.48
CA CYS A 237 -17.94 29.33 13.95
C CYS A 237 -17.05 30.38 14.62
N GLY A 238 -16.36 31.22 13.85
CA GLY A 238 -15.49 32.29 14.34
C GLY A 238 -14.24 31.84 15.09
N HIS A 239 -13.87 30.55 15.06
CA HIS A 239 -12.70 30.08 15.78
C HIS A 239 -11.40 30.44 15.07
N ASP A 240 -10.39 30.88 15.81
CA ASP A 240 -9.06 31.18 15.29
C ASP A 240 -8.46 29.94 14.60
N ARG A 241 -7.79 30.15 13.46
CA ARG A 241 -7.02 29.12 12.75
C ARG A 241 -5.83 28.64 13.58
N TYR A 242 -5.13 29.58 14.23
CA TYR A 242 -3.86 29.36 14.89
C TYR A 242 -3.98 29.36 16.42
N LYS A 243 -3.16 28.54 17.05
CA LYS A 243 -2.97 28.51 18.51
C LYS A 243 -2.29 29.80 18.95
N ARG A 244 -2.69 30.33 20.11
CA ARG A 244 -1.98 31.45 20.75
C ARG A 244 -0.65 30.94 21.30
N GLY A 245 0.47 31.36 20.70
CA GLY A 245 1.82 30.99 21.16
C GLY A 245 2.19 31.65 22.49
N ARG A 246 2.95 30.94 23.34
CA ARG A 246 3.66 31.57 24.47
C ARG A 246 4.84 32.37 23.88
N THR A 247 4.94 33.63 24.25
CA THR A 247 6.06 34.48 23.90
C THR A 247 7.23 34.15 24.82
N ASP A 248 8.17 33.32 24.35
CA ASP A 248 9.53 33.44 24.85
C ASP A 248 10.21 34.56 24.06
N SER A 249 10.57 35.59 24.82
CA SER A 249 11.24 36.83 24.44
C SER A 249 12.08 36.75 23.16
N GLY A 250 11.66 37.47 22.12
CA GLY A 250 12.51 37.87 20.99
C GLY A 250 12.41 37.03 19.71
N SER A 251 11.71 35.89 19.70
CA SER A 251 11.55 35.07 18.49
C SER A 251 10.21 35.31 17.76
N ARG A 252 10.23 35.25 16.43
CA ARG A 252 9.08 35.43 15.52
C ARG A 252 7.94 34.50 15.96
N LYS A 253 6.71 35.02 16.14
CA LYS A 253 5.54 34.20 16.53
C LYS A 253 5.34 33.03 15.55
N THR A 254 5.60 31.80 15.99
CA THR A 254 5.30 30.60 15.20
C THR A 254 3.79 30.41 15.15
N MET A 255 3.19 30.58 13.97
CA MET A 255 1.77 30.41 13.73
C MET A 255 1.44 28.93 13.55
N VAL A 256 1.06 28.26 14.64
CA VAL A 256 0.75 26.82 14.64
C VAL A 256 -0.77 26.62 14.51
N PRO A 257 -1.28 25.98 13.46
CA PRO A 257 -2.71 25.76 13.30
C PRO A 257 -3.28 24.81 14.35
N HIS A 258 -4.58 24.91 14.62
CA HIS A 258 -5.25 24.06 15.60
C HIS A 258 -5.35 22.60 15.17
N LYS A 259 -5.65 22.34 13.89
CA LYS A 259 -5.90 21.01 13.31
C LYS A 259 -5.43 21.01 11.85
N LYS A 260 -4.92 19.87 11.35
CA LYS A 260 -4.42 19.70 9.98
C LYS A 260 -4.83 18.35 9.43
N MET A 261 -5.47 18.31 8.27
CA MET A 261 -5.66 17.09 7.50
C MET A 261 -4.50 16.90 6.51
N PHE A 262 -4.34 15.68 6.04
CA PHE A 262 -3.39 15.34 5.00
C PHE A 262 -4.16 14.90 3.77
N TYR A 263 -3.88 15.53 2.63
CA TYR A 263 -4.43 15.18 1.34
C TYR A 263 -3.32 14.68 0.42
N PHE A 264 -3.61 13.62 -0.32
CA PHE A 264 -2.69 12.87 -1.15
C PHE A 264 -3.30 12.82 -2.57
N PRO A 265 -2.92 13.74 -3.47
CA PRO A 265 -3.56 13.89 -4.79
C PRO A 265 -3.56 12.61 -5.63
N LEU A 266 -4.70 12.25 -6.21
CA LEU A 266 -4.87 11.04 -7.04
C LEU A 266 -4.14 11.11 -8.37
N THR A 267 -4.18 12.27 -9.02
CA THR A 267 -3.70 12.48 -10.39
C THR A 267 -2.26 11.97 -10.59
N PRO A 268 -1.26 12.41 -9.79
CA PRO A 268 0.12 11.94 -9.95
C PRO A 268 0.27 10.44 -9.63
N ARG A 269 -0.57 9.88 -8.75
CA ARG A 269 -0.56 8.43 -8.42
C ARG A 269 -1.05 7.60 -9.61
N LEU A 270 -2.15 8.02 -10.22
CA LEU A 270 -2.69 7.36 -11.42
C LEU A 270 -1.75 7.48 -12.62
N GLN A 271 -1.16 8.66 -12.84
CA GLN A 271 -0.15 8.85 -13.89
C GLN A 271 1.05 7.92 -13.70
N ARG A 272 1.46 7.66 -12.45
CA ARG A 272 2.56 6.76 -12.13
C ARG A 272 2.28 5.30 -12.49
N LEU A 273 1.03 4.85 -12.36
CA LEU A 273 0.62 3.52 -12.85
C LEU A 273 0.80 3.38 -14.38
N TYR A 274 0.62 4.45 -15.14
CA TYR A 274 0.89 4.44 -16.60
C TYR A 274 2.36 4.67 -16.96
N GLY A 275 3.13 5.30 -16.06
CA GLY A 275 4.56 5.53 -16.21
C GLY A 275 5.45 4.32 -15.87
N SER A 276 4.91 3.26 -15.26
CA SER A 276 5.70 2.06 -14.92
C SER A 276 5.37 0.89 -15.85
N ASN A 277 6.43 0.26 -16.38
CA ASN A 277 6.31 -0.98 -17.16
C ASN A 277 5.64 -2.11 -16.37
N ALA A 278 5.74 -2.10 -15.03
CA ALA A 278 5.18 -3.12 -14.18
C ALA A 278 3.64 -3.04 -14.08
N THR A 279 3.05 -1.86 -14.26
CA THR A 279 1.63 -1.61 -13.96
C THR A 279 0.83 -1.10 -15.16
N ALA A 280 1.47 -0.44 -16.14
CA ALA A 280 0.78 0.21 -17.25
C ALA A 280 -0.06 -0.76 -18.09
N LYS A 281 0.45 -1.95 -18.42
CA LYS A 281 -0.32 -2.99 -19.12
C LYS A 281 -1.55 -3.43 -18.31
N HIS A 282 -1.39 -3.58 -17.00
CA HIS A 282 -2.48 -4.00 -16.11
C HIS A 282 -3.57 -2.94 -15.97
N MET A 283 -3.28 -1.67 -16.19
CA MET A 283 -4.28 -0.60 -16.20
C MET A 283 -5.27 -0.66 -17.37
N ARG A 284 -5.02 -1.52 -18.37
CA ARG A 284 -5.97 -1.82 -19.46
C ARG A 284 -6.61 -3.20 -19.33
N TRP A 285 -6.25 -3.97 -18.29
CA TRP A 285 -6.71 -5.34 -18.10
C TRP A 285 -8.23 -5.45 -18.13
N HIS A 286 -8.95 -4.55 -17.42
CA HIS A 286 -10.42 -4.52 -17.37
C HIS A 286 -11.12 -4.50 -18.75
N PHE A 287 -10.43 -4.03 -19.78
CA PHE A 287 -10.93 -3.89 -21.14
C PHE A 287 -10.43 -5.00 -22.06
N GLU A 288 -9.17 -5.43 -21.87
CA GLU A 288 -8.49 -6.39 -22.73
C GLU A 288 -8.75 -7.85 -22.34
N HIS A 289 -9.22 -8.12 -21.11
CA HIS A 289 -9.47 -9.49 -20.68
C HIS A 289 -10.69 -10.09 -21.39
N GLU A 290 -10.58 -11.38 -21.73
CA GLU A 290 -11.69 -12.15 -22.25
C GLU A 290 -12.54 -12.66 -21.08
N MET A 291 -13.80 -12.25 -21.07
CA MET A 291 -14.78 -12.76 -20.13
C MET A 291 -15.14 -14.21 -20.46
N GLU A 292 -14.92 -15.13 -19.51
CA GLU A 292 -15.51 -16.46 -19.59
C GLU A 292 -17.05 -16.36 -19.59
N LYS A 293 -17.70 -17.07 -20.51
CA LYS A 293 -19.17 -17.06 -20.67
C LYS A 293 -19.87 -18.03 -19.73
N ASP A 294 -19.31 -18.25 -18.55
CA ASP A 294 -19.84 -19.16 -17.53
C ASP A 294 -20.79 -18.47 -16.54
N GLY A 295 -20.94 -17.15 -16.64
CA GLY A 295 -21.81 -16.35 -15.78
C GLY A 295 -21.23 -16.02 -14.42
N VAL A 296 -19.95 -16.34 -14.17
CA VAL A 296 -19.27 -16.06 -12.89
C VAL A 296 -18.57 -14.71 -12.94
N MET A 297 -18.93 -13.83 -12.01
CA MET A 297 -18.27 -12.54 -11.80
C MET A 297 -16.97 -12.74 -11.03
N ARG A 298 -15.84 -12.40 -11.65
CA ARG A 298 -14.49 -12.52 -11.07
C ARG A 298 -13.90 -11.17 -10.70
N HIS A 299 -14.38 -10.12 -11.35
CA HIS A 299 -13.95 -8.75 -11.16
C HIS A 299 -15.12 -7.78 -11.29
N CYS A 300 -14.99 -6.57 -10.72
CA CYS A 300 -16.05 -5.57 -10.77
C CYS A 300 -16.38 -5.11 -12.22
N SER A 301 -15.44 -5.27 -13.15
CA SER A 301 -15.63 -5.04 -14.59
C SER A 301 -16.72 -5.92 -15.21
N ASP A 302 -16.98 -7.06 -14.60
CA ASP A 302 -17.88 -8.08 -15.14
C ASP A 302 -19.34 -7.78 -14.75
N SER A 303 -19.51 -6.90 -13.76
CA SER A 303 -20.78 -6.55 -13.15
C SER A 303 -21.73 -5.85 -14.14
N PRO A 304 -23.05 -6.03 -13.96
CA PRO A 304 -24.05 -5.27 -14.71
C PRO A 304 -23.89 -3.75 -14.53
N ALA A 305 -23.46 -3.30 -13.35
CA ALA A 305 -23.25 -1.88 -13.05
C ALA A 305 -22.15 -1.26 -13.92
N TRP A 306 -21.02 -1.96 -14.11
CA TRP A 306 -19.95 -1.52 -14.99
C TRP A 306 -20.40 -1.44 -16.45
N LYS A 307 -21.13 -2.46 -16.91
CA LYS A 307 -21.70 -2.49 -18.26
C LYS A 307 -22.71 -1.36 -18.47
N HIS A 308 -23.56 -1.11 -17.48
CA HIS A 308 -24.51 0.00 -17.51
C HIS A 308 -23.80 1.36 -17.59
N PHE A 309 -22.75 1.57 -16.78
CA PHE A 309 -21.94 2.78 -16.83
C PHE A 309 -21.30 2.98 -18.21
N ASN A 310 -20.73 1.93 -18.80
CA ASN A 310 -20.14 2.00 -20.14
C ASN A 310 -21.17 2.40 -21.20
N ASN A 311 -22.40 1.88 -21.10
CA ASN A 311 -23.49 2.23 -22.01
C ASN A 311 -23.97 3.68 -21.82
N MET A 312 -23.94 4.19 -20.59
CA MET A 312 -24.33 5.57 -20.28
C MET A 312 -23.28 6.59 -20.72
N TYR A 313 -22.00 6.22 -20.63
CA TYR A 313 -20.87 7.10 -20.95
C TYR A 313 -19.94 6.49 -22.01
N PRO A 314 -20.41 6.28 -23.26
CA PRO A 314 -19.65 5.58 -24.29
C PRO A 314 -18.35 6.29 -24.66
N SER A 315 -18.33 7.64 -24.64
CA SER A 315 -17.11 8.42 -24.91
C SER A 315 -16.03 8.27 -23.84
N PHE A 316 -16.43 8.01 -22.59
CA PHE A 316 -15.50 7.68 -21.52
C PHE A 316 -15.05 6.22 -21.67
N ALA A 317 -15.98 5.31 -21.94
CA ALA A 317 -15.72 3.88 -22.01
C ALA A 317 -14.87 3.45 -23.21
N SER A 318 -14.92 4.20 -24.32
CA SER A 318 -14.14 3.93 -25.53
C SER A 318 -12.63 4.09 -25.34
N GLU A 319 -12.20 4.91 -24.38
CA GLU A 319 -10.80 5.02 -24.00
C GLU A 319 -10.50 4.05 -22.85
N CYS A 320 -9.85 2.93 -23.18
CA CYS A 320 -9.57 1.85 -22.23
C CYS A 320 -8.61 2.26 -21.11
N ARG A 321 -7.84 3.34 -21.30
CA ARG A 321 -6.92 3.91 -20.30
C ARG A 321 -7.59 4.91 -19.35
N ASN A 322 -8.90 5.13 -19.44
CA ASN A 322 -9.59 5.90 -18.42
C ASN A 322 -9.72 5.11 -17.12
N ALA A 323 -9.46 5.79 -15.99
CA ALA A 323 -9.42 5.18 -14.67
C ALA A 323 -10.83 5.03 -14.08
N ARG A 324 -11.14 3.87 -13.51
CA ARG A 324 -12.36 3.57 -12.78
C ARG A 324 -11.99 3.27 -11.34
N LEU A 325 -12.50 4.10 -10.45
CA LEU A 325 -12.09 4.17 -9.06
C LEU A 325 -13.23 3.69 -8.17
N GLY A 326 -12.91 3.10 -7.04
CA GLY A 326 -13.84 3.05 -5.91
C GLY A 326 -13.19 3.61 -4.67
N LEU A 327 -14.02 4.13 -3.79
CA LEU A 327 -13.59 4.82 -2.58
C LEU A 327 -14.07 4.03 -1.37
N CYS A 328 -13.22 3.87 -0.37
CA CYS A 328 -13.64 3.35 0.93
C CYS A 328 -13.13 4.23 2.06
N THR A 329 -13.85 4.23 3.17
CA THR A 329 -13.48 4.97 4.37
C THR A 329 -14.10 4.32 5.59
N ASP A 330 -13.34 4.32 6.68
CA ASP A 330 -13.78 3.85 7.99
C ASP A 330 -12.98 4.56 9.10
N GLY A 331 -13.51 4.58 10.31
CA GLY A 331 -12.82 5.09 11.48
C GLY A 331 -11.86 4.06 12.06
N PHE A 332 -10.60 4.44 12.21
CA PHE A 332 -9.55 3.60 12.80
C PHE A 332 -8.99 4.20 14.10
N GLN A 333 -8.64 3.34 15.06
CA GLN A 333 -8.00 3.72 16.32
C GLN A 333 -6.49 3.38 16.31
N PRO A 334 -5.59 4.37 16.09
CA PRO A 334 -4.15 4.14 15.98
C PRO A 334 -3.47 3.71 17.29
N PHE A 335 -4.04 4.08 18.44
CA PHE A 335 -3.42 3.87 19.77
C PHE A 335 -4.15 2.77 20.57
N GLY A 336 -4.33 1.58 19.99
CA GLY A 336 -5.16 0.49 20.53
C GLY A 336 -5.27 0.35 22.06
N GLN A 337 -6.48 0.03 22.54
CA GLN A 337 -6.95 -0.32 23.92
C GLN A 337 -6.48 0.52 25.12
N SER A 338 -5.57 1.48 24.96
CA SER A 338 -5.00 2.27 26.05
C SER A 338 -5.80 3.57 26.27
N GLY A 339 -7.06 3.40 26.67
CA GLY A 339 -7.86 4.36 27.43
C GLY A 339 -8.34 5.67 26.76
N GLN A 340 -7.61 6.24 25.79
CA GLN A 340 -8.07 7.43 25.07
C GLN A 340 -8.78 7.04 23.76
N GLN A 341 -10.05 7.42 23.64
CA GLN A 341 -10.79 7.32 22.38
C GLN A 341 -10.14 8.26 21.36
N TYR A 342 -9.43 7.68 20.39
CA TYR A 342 -8.85 8.39 19.26
C TYR A 342 -9.28 7.71 17.98
N SER A 343 -10.08 8.39 17.16
CA SER A 343 -10.53 7.93 15.86
C SER A 343 -9.93 8.82 14.77
N SER A 344 -9.12 8.23 13.91
CA SER A 344 -8.62 8.83 12.66
C SER A 344 -9.40 8.21 11.50
N TRP A 345 -9.72 9.00 10.47
CA TRP A 345 -10.51 8.51 9.34
C TRP A 345 -9.68 8.58 8.06
N PRO A 346 -9.10 7.46 7.60
CA PRO A 346 -8.54 7.35 6.26
C PRO A 346 -9.65 7.32 5.20
N VAL A 347 -9.40 7.98 4.07
CA VAL A 347 -10.13 7.77 2.82
C VAL A 347 -9.17 7.14 1.84
N ILE A 348 -9.53 5.95 1.35
CA ILE A 348 -8.73 5.15 0.44
C ILE A 348 -9.45 5.10 -0.91
N VAL A 349 -8.70 5.21 -1.99
CA VAL A 349 -9.20 5.11 -3.37
C VAL A 349 -8.46 4.00 -4.09
N THR A 350 -9.19 3.10 -4.72
CA THR A 350 -8.65 1.93 -5.41
C THR A 350 -8.96 2.01 -6.91
N PRO A 351 -7.94 1.86 -7.79
CA PRO A 351 -8.14 1.76 -9.23
C PRO A 351 -8.54 0.34 -9.62
N TYR A 352 -9.82 0.15 -9.97
CA TYR A 352 -10.37 -1.13 -10.46
C TYR A 352 -10.07 -1.39 -11.94
N ASN A 353 -9.15 -0.63 -12.54
CA ASN A 353 -8.60 -1.00 -13.84
C ASN A 353 -7.73 -2.26 -13.75
N LEU A 354 -7.07 -2.41 -12.61
CA LEU A 354 -6.11 -3.47 -12.32
C LEU A 354 -6.82 -4.83 -12.16
N PRO A 355 -6.12 -5.93 -12.46
CA PRO A 355 -6.67 -7.27 -12.32
C PRO A 355 -6.95 -7.66 -10.85
N PRO A 356 -7.78 -8.70 -10.61
CA PRO A 356 -8.16 -9.14 -9.26
C PRO A 356 -7.00 -9.41 -8.31
N TRP A 357 -5.88 -9.93 -8.84
CA TRP A 357 -4.69 -10.25 -8.03
C TRP A 357 -3.81 -9.02 -7.73
N MET A 358 -4.16 -7.84 -8.21
CA MET A 358 -3.45 -6.59 -7.95
C MET A 358 -4.34 -5.55 -7.25
N CYS A 359 -5.58 -5.35 -7.69
CA CYS A 359 -6.38 -4.19 -7.28
C CYS A 359 -6.63 -4.08 -5.76
N MET A 360 -6.57 -5.19 -5.02
CA MET A 360 -6.76 -5.23 -3.57
C MET A 360 -5.46 -5.34 -2.76
N LYS A 361 -4.28 -5.29 -3.39
CA LYS A 361 -3.01 -5.20 -2.65
C LYS A 361 -2.79 -3.79 -2.14
N ASP A 362 -2.11 -3.68 -1.01
CA ASP A 362 -1.88 -2.43 -0.28
C ASP A 362 -1.14 -1.38 -1.11
N GLU A 363 -0.27 -1.78 -2.04
CA GLU A 363 0.48 -0.84 -2.88
C GLU A 363 -0.41 -0.14 -3.93
N TYR A 364 -1.57 -0.72 -4.25
CA TYR A 364 -2.54 -0.16 -5.20
C TYR A 364 -3.76 0.48 -4.50
N MET A 365 -3.79 0.48 -3.17
CA MET A 365 -4.81 1.14 -2.36
C MET A 365 -4.33 2.54 -1.97
N PHE A 366 -4.80 3.58 -2.67
CA PHE A 366 -4.31 4.94 -2.48
C PHE A 366 -4.95 5.61 -1.27
N LEU A 367 -4.19 5.73 -0.18
CA LEU A 367 -4.53 6.65 0.90
C LEU A 367 -4.58 8.07 0.34
N SER A 368 -5.79 8.61 0.24
CA SER A 368 -6.11 9.88 -0.41
C SER A 368 -6.32 11.01 0.60
N ILE A 369 -6.93 10.71 1.75
CA ILE A 369 -7.12 11.68 2.84
C ILE A 369 -6.85 11.00 4.19
N ILE A 370 -6.20 11.72 5.10
CA ILE A 370 -6.19 11.40 6.54
C ILE A 370 -6.92 12.52 7.27
N VAL A 371 -8.12 12.21 7.75
CA VAL A 371 -8.87 13.10 8.63
C VAL A 371 -8.33 12.95 10.05
N PRO A 372 -7.91 14.06 10.69
CA PRO A 372 -7.27 14.01 12.00
C PRO A 372 -8.30 13.77 13.11
N GLY A 373 -7.93 12.89 14.04
CA GLY A 373 -8.67 12.61 15.28
C GLY A 373 -8.64 13.77 16.29
N PRO A 374 -9.04 13.53 17.55
CA PRO A 374 -9.41 12.24 18.16
C PRO A 374 -10.87 11.82 17.93
N SER A 375 -11.73 12.71 17.42
CA SER A 375 -13.16 12.44 17.28
C SER A 375 -13.54 12.06 15.85
N ASN A 376 -14.52 11.17 15.72
CA ASN A 376 -15.18 10.86 14.46
C ASN A 376 -15.69 12.17 13.80
N PRO A 377 -15.43 12.40 12.51
CA PRO A 377 -15.86 13.60 11.79
C PRO A 377 -17.39 13.73 11.68
N LYS A 378 -18.14 12.63 11.85
CA LYS A 378 -19.60 12.53 11.80
C LYS A 378 -20.14 13.19 10.52
N ASP A 379 -21.01 14.17 10.69
CA ASP A 379 -21.67 14.97 9.66
C ASP A 379 -20.72 15.90 8.89
N ARG A 380 -19.41 15.90 9.18
CA ARG A 380 -18.42 16.80 8.59
C ARG A 380 -17.40 16.10 7.70
N LEU A 381 -17.63 14.84 7.35
CA LEU A 381 -16.72 14.11 6.48
C LEU A 381 -16.64 14.76 5.08
N ASP A 382 -17.76 15.27 4.59
CA ASP A 382 -17.90 16.05 3.36
C ASP A 382 -16.92 17.24 3.29
N VAL A 383 -16.71 17.95 4.40
CA VAL A 383 -15.75 19.06 4.51
C VAL A 383 -14.34 18.58 4.15
N PHE A 384 -13.94 17.41 4.63
CA PHE A 384 -12.61 16.85 4.37
C PHE A 384 -12.48 16.26 2.97
N LEU A 385 -13.59 15.84 2.34
CA LEU A 385 -13.61 15.30 0.99
C LEU A 385 -13.48 16.39 -0.10
N GLN A 386 -13.63 17.67 0.24
CA GLN A 386 -13.63 18.78 -0.73
C GLN A 386 -12.45 18.75 -1.73
N PRO A 387 -11.17 18.59 -1.31
CA PRO A 387 -10.05 18.57 -2.25
C PRO A 387 -10.12 17.37 -3.21
N LEU A 388 -10.48 16.19 -2.68
CA LEU A 388 -10.63 14.97 -3.46
C LEU A 388 -11.78 15.07 -4.46
N ILE A 389 -12.93 15.64 -4.06
CA ILE A 389 -14.08 15.86 -4.94
C ILE A 389 -13.72 16.84 -6.06
N ALA A 390 -12.99 17.91 -5.75
CA ALA A 390 -12.55 18.87 -6.76
C ALA A 390 -11.64 18.19 -7.80
N GLU A 391 -10.63 17.43 -7.35
CA GLU A 391 -9.75 16.69 -8.26
C GLU A 391 -10.51 15.64 -9.09
N LEU A 392 -11.46 14.90 -8.49
CA LEU A 392 -12.29 13.94 -9.23
C LEU A 392 -13.16 14.62 -10.29
N LYS A 393 -13.68 15.81 -10.02
CA LYS A 393 -14.43 16.61 -11.00
C LYS A 393 -13.52 17.06 -12.15
N ASP A 394 -12.33 17.57 -11.85
CA ASP A 394 -11.36 17.97 -12.87
C ASP A 394 -10.96 16.78 -13.76
N LEU A 395 -10.69 15.62 -13.16
CA LEU A 395 -10.39 14.38 -13.88
C LEU A 395 -11.57 13.89 -14.72
N TRP A 396 -12.81 14.09 -14.28
CA TRP A 396 -14.00 13.70 -15.03
C TRP A 396 -14.29 14.65 -16.20
N GLU A 397 -14.26 15.96 -15.97
CA GLU A 397 -14.68 16.99 -16.93
C GLU A 397 -13.61 17.31 -17.96
N ILE A 398 -12.36 17.48 -17.51
CA ILE A 398 -11.24 17.95 -18.33
C ILE A 398 -10.26 16.81 -18.61
N GLY A 399 -9.98 15.98 -17.59
CA GLY A 399 -8.91 14.99 -17.62
C GLY A 399 -7.51 15.61 -17.62
N VAL A 400 -6.50 14.76 -17.51
CA VAL A 400 -5.08 15.16 -17.49
C VAL A 400 -4.31 14.49 -18.62
N GLU A 401 -3.29 15.16 -19.17
CA GLU A 401 -2.37 14.52 -20.10
C GLU A 401 -1.49 13.50 -19.36
N THR A 402 -1.46 12.27 -19.84
CA THR A 402 -0.76 11.15 -19.22
C THR A 402 0.00 10.38 -20.29
N TYR A 403 1.22 9.96 -19.96
CA TYR A 403 2.03 9.10 -20.82
C TYR A 403 1.84 7.63 -20.41
N ASP A 404 1.47 6.77 -21.37
CA ASP A 404 1.40 5.32 -21.17
C ASP A 404 2.66 4.68 -21.77
N VAL A 405 3.54 4.18 -20.89
CA VAL A 405 4.83 3.60 -21.29
C VAL A 405 4.70 2.35 -22.15
N THR A 406 3.59 1.61 -22.03
CA THR A 406 3.36 0.39 -22.83
C THR A 406 3.02 0.74 -24.27
N SER A 407 2.16 1.75 -24.47
CA SER A 407 1.80 2.23 -25.82
C SER A 407 2.79 3.26 -26.38
N LYS A 408 3.65 3.82 -25.52
CA LYS A 408 4.58 4.92 -25.82
C LYS A 408 3.91 6.15 -26.42
N GLN A 409 2.71 6.44 -25.94
CA GLN A 409 1.86 7.52 -26.43
C GLN A 409 1.29 8.33 -25.27
N ASN A 410 1.07 9.62 -25.51
CA ASN A 410 0.31 10.46 -24.60
C ASN A 410 -1.20 10.27 -24.86
N PHE A 411 -1.99 10.36 -23.81
CA PHE A 411 -3.44 10.34 -23.88
C PHE A 411 -4.03 11.26 -22.81
N ARG A 412 -5.29 11.66 -22.99
CA ARG A 412 -6.02 12.44 -21.98
C ARG A 412 -6.71 11.47 -21.03
N MET A 413 -6.08 11.18 -19.90
CA MET A 413 -6.65 10.33 -18.85
C MET A 413 -7.79 11.06 -18.14
N ARG A 414 -8.97 10.45 -18.16
CA ARG A 414 -10.10 10.81 -17.30
C ARG A 414 -10.29 9.75 -16.22
N ALA A 415 -10.93 10.13 -15.12
CA ALA A 415 -11.26 9.20 -14.04
C ALA A 415 -12.74 9.28 -13.66
N ALA A 416 -13.31 8.15 -13.25
CA ALA A 416 -14.68 8.05 -12.75
C ALA A 416 -14.69 7.31 -11.41
N LEU A 417 -15.38 7.87 -10.42
CA LEU A 417 -15.68 7.17 -9.17
C LEU A 417 -16.93 6.33 -9.37
N MET A 418 -16.77 5.01 -9.41
CA MET A 418 -17.83 4.04 -9.73
C MET A 418 -18.69 3.69 -8.51
N TRP A 419 -18.07 3.52 -7.34
CA TRP A 419 -18.76 3.14 -6.12
C TRP A 419 -18.01 3.59 -4.87
N ILE A 420 -18.77 3.65 -3.78
CA ILE A 420 -18.27 3.90 -2.44
C ILE A 420 -18.54 2.63 -1.62
N ILE A 421 -17.49 2.09 -1.00
CA ILE A 421 -17.54 0.92 -0.12
C ILE A 421 -17.45 1.45 1.31
N SER A 422 -18.51 1.27 2.06
CA SER A 422 -18.63 1.77 3.43
C SER A 422 -19.47 0.82 4.25
N ASP A 423 -19.20 0.74 5.54
CA ASP A 423 -20.17 0.19 6.48
C ASP A 423 -21.38 1.14 6.62
N PHE A 424 -22.41 0.70 7.34
CA PHE A 424 -23.65 1.48 7.45
C PHE A 424 -23.44 2.86 8.12
N PRO A 425 -22.67 2.98 9.23
CA PRO A 425 -22.21 4.26 9.77
C PRO A 425 -21.49 5.19 8.79
N ALA A 426 -20.46 4.70 8.09
CA ALA A 426 -19.72 5.51 7.13
C ALA A 426 -20.58 5.89 5.92
N TYR A 427 -21.50 5.01 5.50
CA TYR A 427 -22.47 5.31 4.45
C TYR A 427 -23.34 6.53 4.81
N SER A 428 -23.84 6.61 6.05
CA SER A 428 -24.59 7.78 6.54
C SER A 428 -23.80 9.07 6.41
N MET A 429 -22.51 9.03 6.77
CA MET A 429 -21.62 10.18 6.76
C MET A 429 -21.24 10.61 5.34
N LEU A 430 -21.14 9.67 4.40
CA LEU A 430 -20.79 9.93 3.00
C LEU A 430 -21.99 10.41 2.17
N SER A 431 -23.17 9.83 2.42
CA SER A 431 -24.39 10.15 1.68
C SER A 431 -25.19 11.31 2.28
N GLY A 432 -24.92 11.66 3.55
CA GLY A 432 -25.77 12.57 4.33
C GLY A 432 -27.12 11.94 4.71
N TRP A 433 -27.31 10.63 4.50
CA TRP A 433 -28.56 9.91 4.74
C TRP A 433 -28.69 9.49 6.22
N SER A 434 -29.87 9.64 6.80
CA SER A 434 -30.13 9.15 8.16
C SER A 434 -30.19 7.63 8.18
N ILE A 435 -29.28 6.98 8.90
CA ILE A 435 -29.28 5.52 9.12
C ILE A 435 -30.06 5.09 10.36
N ALA A 436 -30.76 6.02 11.01
CA ALA A 436 -31.60 5.78 12.18
C ALA A 436 -33.05 6.17 11.90
N GLY A 437 -33.99 5.36 12.42
CA GLY A 437 -35.43 5.55 12.23
C GLY A 437 -35.99 4.84 11.00
N LYS A 438 -37.24 5.11 10.64
CA LYS A 438 -37.95 4.45 9.52
C LYS A 438 -37.25 4.62 8.17
N LEU A 439 -36.55 5.73 7.97
CA LEU A 439 -35.85 6.03 6.72
C LEU A 439 -34.42 5.45 6.65
N ALA A 440 -34.04 4.51 7.52
CA ALA A 440 -32.66 4.02 7.59
C ALA A 440 -32.15 3.41 6.27
N CYS A 441 -33.02 2.78 5.49
CA CYS A 441 -32.66 2.23 4.19
C CYS A 441 -32.90 3.28 3.07
N PRO A 442 -31.87 3.71 2.33
CA PRO A 442 -32.04 4.66 1.22
C PRO A 442 -32.81 4.06 0.03
N TYR A 443 -32.88 2.73 -0.05
CA TYR A 443 -33.61 2.02 -1.11
C TYR A 443 -35.06 1.74 -0.75
N CYS A 444 -35.35 1.40 0.51
CA CYS A 444 -36.70 1.12 0.96
C CYS A 444 -37.43 2.40 1.41
N MET A 445 -36.70 3.44 1.85
CA MET A 445 -37.25 4.67 2.41
C MET A 445 -38.41 4.40 3.40
N ASP A 446 -39.62 4.87 3.12
CA ASP A 446 -40.79 4.67 3.98
C ASP A 446 -41.40 3.26 3.88
N ASP A 447 -41.00 2.46 2.89
CA ASP A 447 -41.46 1.08 2.66
C ASP A 447 -40.67 0.06 3.50
N SER A 448 -39.98 0.50 4.56
CA SER A 448 -39.44 -0.42 5.55
C SER A 448 -40.60 -1.00 6.36
N ASP A 449 -41.06 -2.20 6.01
CA ASP A 449 -42.00 -2.97 6.84
C ASP A 449 -41.37 -3.17 8.23
N GLY A 450 -41.90 -2.45 9.22
CA GLY A 450 -41.52 -2.55 10.63
C GLY A 450 -42.39 -3.53 11.39
#